data_AF-A0A377DPV7-F1
#
_entry.id   AF-A0A377DPV7-F1
#
_cell.length_a   1.000
_cell.length_b   1.000
_cell.length_c   1.000
_cell.angle_alpha   90.00
_cell.angle_beta   90.00
_cell.angle_gamma   90.00
#
_symmetry.space_group_name_H-M   'P 1'
#
loop_
_entity.id
_entity.type
_entity.pdbx_description
1 polymer ?
#
loop_
_entity_poly.entity_id
_entity_poly.type
_entity_poly.pdbx_seq_one_letter_code
_entity_poly.pdbx_strand_id
1 'polypeptide(L)'
;MTPVKVWQERVEIPTYETGPQDIHPMFLENRVYQGSSGAVYPYGVTDTLSEQKTLKSWQAVWLENDYIKVMILPELGGRVHRAWDKVKQRDFVYHNEVIKPALVGLLGPWISGGIEFNWPQHHRPTTFMPVDFTLEAHEDGAQTVWVGETEPMHGLQVMTGFTLRPDRAALEIASRVYNGNATPRHFLWWANPAVKGGKGIRASSRRM
;
A
#
# COMPACT_ATOMS: atom_id res chain seq x y z
N MET A 1 -25.65 -10.83 13.61
CA MET A 1 -24.35 -10.14 13.62
C MET A 1 -24.38 -9.05 12.58
N THR A 2 -23.71 -7.92 12.82
CA THR A 2 -23.72 -6.79 11.88
C THR A 2 -22.82 -7.11 10.69
N PRO A 3 -23.32 -7.09 9.43
CA PRO A 3 -22.47 -7.25 8.26
C PRO A 3 -21.36 -6.20 8.22
N VAL A 4 -20.22 -6.56 7.64
CA VAL A 4 -19.12 -5.62 7.44
C VAL A 4 -19.56 -4.51 6.49
N LYS A 5 -19.27 -3.26 6.86
CA LYS A 5 -19.54 -2.09 6.04
C LYS A 5 -18.34 -1.83 5.14
N VAL A 6 -18.63 -1.49 3.88
CA VAL A 6 -17.63 -1.04 2.90
C VAL A 6 -18.17 0.19 2.19
N TRP A 7 -17.37 1.25 2.08
CA TRP A 7 -17.75 2.46 1.37
C TRP A 7 -16.55 3.21 0.81
N GLN A 8 -16.84 4.11 -0.12
CA GLN A 8 -15.88 5.01 -0.73
C GLN A 8 -16.08 6.42 -0.16
N GLU A 9 -14.99 7.15 0.08
CA GLU A 9 -15.04 8.49 0.63
C GLU A 9 -13.88 9.32 0.10
N ARG A 10 -14.13 10.61 -0.22
CA ARG A 10 -13.05 11.56 -0.47
C ARG A 10 -12.59 12.15 0.86
N VAL A 11 -11.35 11.86 1.24
CA VAL A 11 -10.75 12.33 2.49
C VAL A 11 -9.70 13.39 2.19
N GLU A 12 -9.68 14.45 2.98
CA GLU A 12 -8.67 15.51 2.86
C GLU A 12 -7.49 15.21 3.78
N ILE A 13 -6.30 15.06 3.20
CA ILE A 13 -5.06 14.78 3.95
C ILE A 13 -4.02 15.83 3.58
N PRO A 14 -3.39 16.52 4.56
CA PRO A 14 -2.26 17.39 4.29
C PRO A 14 -1.16 16.62 3.54
N THR A 15 -0.74 17.15 2.40
CA THR A 15 0.11 16.46 1.44
C THR A 15 1.24 17.37 0.98
N TYR A 16 2.44 16.81 0.86
CA TYR A 16 3.55 17.40 0.12
C TYR A 16 3.62 16.66 -1.22
N GLU A 17 3.43 17.39 -2.32
CA GLU A 17 3.43 16.79 -3.66
C GLU A 17 4.84 16.42 -4.12
N THR A 18 4.91 15.57 -5.14
CA THR A 18 6.16 15.23 -5.83
C THR A 18 6.36 16.14 -7.03
N GLY A 19 7.60 16.29 -7.49
CA GLY A 19 7.88 16.86 -8.80
C GLY A 19 7.43 15.95 -9.94
N PRO A 20 7.58 16.38 -11.20
CA PRO A 20 7.32 15.54 -12.36
C PRO A 20 8.26 14.32 -12.39
N GLN A 21 7.83 13.23 -13.02
CA GLN A 21 8.74 12.14 -13.38
C GLN A 21 9.64 12.59 -14.53
N ASP A 22 10.91 12.19 -14.51
CA ASP A 22 11.79 12.31 -15.66
C ASP A 22 11.23 11.49 -16.82
N ILE A 23 11.15 12.11 -17.99
CA ILE A 23 10.63 11.52 -19.23
C ILE A 23 11.67 10.67 -19.96
N HIS A 24 12.95 10.81 -19.62
CA HIS A 24 14.02 10.06 -20.27
C HIS A 24 14.07 8.63 -19.72
N PRO A 25 14.12 7.61 -20.60
CA PRO A 25 14.22 6.24 -20.15
C PRO A 25 15.54 6.01 -19.42
N MET A 26 15.45 5.39 -18.24
CA MET A 26 16.60 5.09 -17.39
C MET A 26 16.84 3.59 -17.26
N PHE A 27 18.02 3.15 -17.70
CA PHE A 27 18.51 1.77 -17.64
C PHE A 27 19.51 1.66 -16.47
N LEU A 28 18.98 1.33 -15.29
CA LEU A 28 19.72 1.34 -14.01
C LEU A 28 19.94 -0.08 -13.45
N GLU A 29 20.19 -1.05 -14.32
CA GLU A 29 20.28 -2.47 -13.94
C GLU A 29 21.39 -2.76 -12.93
N ASN A 30 22.48 -1.97 -13.00
CA ASN A 30 23.65 -2.10 -12.12
C ASN A 30 23.56 -1.25 -10.84
N ARG A 31 22.53 -0.41 -10.69
CA ARG A 31 22.30 0.35 -9.45
C ARG A 31 21.90 -0.64 -8.37
N VAL A 32 22.61 -0.66 -7.24
CA VAL A 32 22.17 -1.42 -6.07
C VAL A 32 21.12 -0.60 -5.33
N TYR A 33 19.94 -1.18 -5.12
CA TYR A 33 18.84 -0.54 -4.41
C TYR A 33 18.33 -1.46 -3.30
N GLN A 34 18.66 -1.13 -2.05
CA GLN A 34 18.23 -1.85 -0.83
C GLN A 34 18.43 -3.38 -0.89
N GLY A 35 19.53 -3.83 -1.52
CA GLY A 35 19.84 -5.26 -1.68
C GLY A 35 19.17 -5.93 -2.89
N SER A 36 18.49 -5.16 -3.75
CA SER A 36 17.93 -5.58 -5.03
C SER A 36 18.45 -4.71 -6.19
N SER A 37 17.95 -4.96 -7.40
CA SER A 37 18.23 -4.15 -8.59
C SER A 37 17.56 -2.78 -8.52
N GLY A 38 18.26 -1.74 -8.95
CA GLY A 38 17.75 -0.39 -9.11
C GLY A 38 17.15 -0.10 -10.48
N ALA A 39 16.87 -1.14 -11.28
CA ALA A 39 16.18 -1.00 -12.57
C ALA A 39 14.81 -0.34 -12.37
N VAL A 40 14.47 0.59 -13.27
CA VAL A 40 13.23 1.38 -13.21
C VAL A 40 12.43 1.33 -14.50
N TYR A 41 13.06 1.04 -15.63
CA TYR A 41 12.38 0.98 -16.93
C TYR A 41 11.20 -0.02 -16.89
N PRO A 42 10.01 0.34 -17.40
CA PRO A 42 9.72 1.52 -18.24
C PRO A 42 9.29 2.78 -17.47
N TYR A 43 9.38 2.80 -16.14
CA TYR A 43 9.02 3.97 -15.36
C TYR A 43 10.08 5.07 -15.40
N GLY A 44 9.60 6.31 -15.31
CA GLY A 44 10.43 7.46 -14.95
C GLY A 44 10.71 7.52 -13.46
N VAL A 45 11.74 8.28 -13.07
CA VAL A 45 12.09 8.54 -11.66
C VAL A 45 11.73 9.98 -11.34
N THR A 46 11.23 10.22 -10.13
CA THR A 46 11.06 11.57 -9.58
C THR A 46 12.13 11.81 -8.53
N ASP A 47 12.91 12.87 -8.70
CA ASP A 47 14.04 13.24 -7.83
C ASP A 47 13.80 14.56 -7.06
N THR A 48 12.61 15.13 -7.20
CA THR A 48 12.22 16.40 -6.57
C THR A 48 10.93 16.24 -5.77
N LEU A 49 10.87 16.91 -4.62
CA LEU A 49 9.71 16.92 -3.73
C LEU A 49 9.35 18.37 -3.42
N SER A 50 8.06 18.67 -3.34
CA SER A 50 7.59 19.98 -2.92
C SER A 50 7.82 20.16 -1.41
N GLU A 51 8.27 21.35 -1.01
CA GLU A 51 8.31 21.77 0.39
C GLU A 51 6.98 22.41 0.85
N GLN A 52 6.04 22.61 -0.07
CA GLN A 52 4.75 23.19 0.22
C GLN A 52 3.74 22.11 0.61
N LYS A 53 3.13 22.30 1.79
CA LYS A 53 2.05 21.46 2.28
C LYS A 53 0.71 22.01 1.77
N THR A 54 -0.04 21.19 1.05
CA THR A 54 -1.38 21.52 0.57
C THR A 54 -2.40 20.54 1.14
N LEU A 55 -3.67 20.95 1.24
CA LEU A 55 -4.74 20.03 1.54
C LEU A 55 -5.16 19.35 0.24
N LYS A 56 -5.03 18.02 0.17
CA LYS A 56 -5.37 17.24 -1.02
C LYS A 56 -6.48 16.24 -0.72
N SER A 57 -7.42 16.14 -1.65
CA SER A 57 -8.49 15.16 -1.61
C SER A 57 -8.01 13.83 -2.20
N TRP A 58 -8.10 12.77 -1.41
CA TRP A 58 -7.74 11.40 -1.78
C TRP A 58 -8.97 10.49 -1.77
N GLN A 59 -9.04 9.53 -2.69
CA GLN A 59 -10.03 8.47 -2.68
C GLN A 59 -9.64 7.43 -1.62
N ALA A 60 -10.46 7.33 -0.57
CA ALA A 60 -10.37 6.28 0.42
C ALA A 60 -11.42 5.20 0.16
N VAL A 61 -11.06 3.95 0.46
CA VAL A 61 -12.00 2.82 0.57
C VAL A 61 -11.91 2.31 2.01
N TRP A 62 -13.05 2.28 2.68
CA TRP A 62 -13.12 1.89 4.08
C TRP A 62 -13.72 0.50 4.23
N LEU A 63 -13.19 -0.26 5.18
CA LEU A 63 -13.80 -1.48 5.73
C LEU A 63 -14.03 -1.27 7.23
N GLU A 64 -15.23 -1.58 7.72
CA GLU A 64 -15.56 -1.45 9.14
C GLU A 64 -16.45 -2.59 9.64
N ASN A 65 -16.06 -3.21 10.74
CA ASN A 65 -16.91 -4.09 11.54
C ASN A 65 -17.02 -3.56 12.99
N ASP A 66 -17.55 -4.36 13.91
CA ASP A 66 -17.72 -3.93 15.31
C ASP A 66 -16.39 -3.70 16.05
N TYR A 67 -15.28 -4.26 15.54
CA TYR A 67 -13.97 -4.28 16.21
C TYR A 67 -12.92 -3.39 15.55
N ILE A 68 -12.91 -3.32 14.21
CA ILE A 68 -11.83 -2.71 13.43
C ILE A 68 -12.42 -1.80 12.34
N LYS A 69 -11.73 -0.68 12.10
CA LYS A 69 -11.95 0.19 10.94
C LYS A 69 -10.66 0.38 10.16
N VAL A 70 -10.65 0.09 8.86
CA VAL A 70 -9.47 0.13 7.99
C VAL A 70 -9.70 1.12 6.85
N MET A 71 -8.74 2.01 6.62
CA MET A 71 -8.69 2.91 5.45
C MET A 71 -7.67 2.37 4.46
N ILE A 72 -8.10 2.14 3.23
CA ILE A 72 -7.26 1.81 2.09
C ILE A 72 -7.20 3.05 1.17
N LEU A 73 -6.02 3.36 0.63
CA LEU A 73 -5.82 4.46 -0.33
C LEU A 73 -5.39 3.89 -1.69
N PRO A 74 -6.33 3.60 -2.62
CA PRO A 74 -6.03 3.15 -3.98
C PRO A 74 -5.11 4.10 -4.75
N GLU A 75 -5.26 5.41 -4.57
CA GLU A 75 -4.41 6.42 -5.23
C GLU A 75 -2.95 6.43 -4.72
N LEU A 76 -2.63 5.67 -3.67
CA LEU A 76 -1.29 5.54 -3.07
C LEU A 76 -0.88 4.07 -2.98
N GLY A 77 -0.88 3.38 -4.12
CA GLY A 77 -0.52 1.98 -4.23
C GLY A 77 -1.52 1.03 -3.57
N GLY A 78 -2.74 1.46 -3.22
CA GLY A 78 -3.69 0.60 -2.51
C GLY A 78 -3.23 0.20 -1.11
N ARG A 79 -2.40 1.02 -0.47
CA ARG A 79 -1.91 0.76 0.89
C ARG A 79 -3.04 0.80 1.91
N VAL A 80 -2.86 0.06 3.01
CA VAL A 80 -3.62 0.32 4.23
C VAL A 80 -3.02 1.55 4.88
N HIS A 81 -3.71 2.69 4.80
CA HIS A 81 -3.23 3.95 5.37
C HIS A 81 -3.51 4.05 6.87
N ARG A 82 -4.66 3.53 7.30
CA ARG A 82 -5.07 3.54 8.71
C ARG A 82 -5.72 2.21 9.09
N ALA A 83 -5.44 1.73 10.30
CA ALA A 83 -6.11 0.57 10.86
C ALA A 83 -6.38 0.80 12.36
N TRP A 84 -7.65 1.04 12.68
CA TRP A 84 -8.14 1.47 13.98
C TRP A 84 -8.81 0.32 14.73
N ASP A 85 -8.32 0.05 15.93
CA ASP A 85 -8.93 -0.87 16.90
C ASP A 85 -10.00 -0.11 17.70
N LYS A 86 -11.28 -0.44 17.47
CA LYS A 86 -12.44 0.16 18.15
C LYS A 86 -12.59 -0.32 19.59
N VAL A 87 -11.99 -1.46 19.96
CA VAL A 87 -12.05 -1.96 21.33
C VAL A 87 -11.01 -1.26 22.21
N LYS A 88 -9.79 -1.11 21.68
CA LYS A 88 -8.67 -0.46 22.40
C LYS A 88 -8.55 1.04 22.12
N GLN A 89 -9.37 1.58 21.23
CA GLN A 89 -9.39 2.99 20.86
C GLN A 89 -8.00 3.50 20.45
N ARG A 90 -7.34 2.78 19.54
CA ARG A 90 -6.00 3.12 19.03
C ARG A 90 -5.78 2.63 17.61
N ASP A 91 -4.89 3.28 16.88
CA ASP A 91 -4.32 2.72 15.67
C ASP A 91 -3.33 1.60 16.02
N PHE A 92 -3.41 0.46 15.32
CA PHE A 92 -2.49 -0.66 15.50
C PHE A 92 -1.39 -0.73 14.43
N VAL A 93 -1.46 0.18 13.45
CA VAL A 93 -0.37 0.55 12.53
C VAL A 93 -0.05 2.03 12.72
N TYR A 94 1.12 2.48 12.32
CA TYR A 94 1.48 3.90 12.38
C TYR A 94 0.65 4.70 11.37
N HIS A 95 -0.42 5.34 11.84
CA HIS A 95 -1.21 6.28 11.05
C HIS A 95 -0.44 7.60 10.93
N ASN A 96 0.06 7.90 9.72
CA ASN A 96 0.68 9.18 9.42
C ASN A 96 -0.39 10.14 8.92
N GLU A 97 -0.68 11.19 9.68
CA GLU A 97 -1.72 12.19 9.37
C GLU A 97 -1.34 13.13 8.23
N VAL A 98 -0.16 12.95 7.64
CA VAL A 98 0.37 13.73 6.52
C VAL A 98 0.92 12.79 5.44
N ILE A 99 0.55 13.02 4.19
CA ILE A 99 1.22 12.39 3.05
C ILE A 99 2.47 13.21 2.73
N LYS A 100 3.61 12.82 3.30
CA LYS A 100 4.91 13.46 3.04
C LYS A 100 5.89 12.44 2.43
N PRO A 101 6.07 12.43 1.10
CA PRO A 101 7.04 11.55 0.46
C PRO A 101 8.48 11.91 0.86
N ALA A 102 9.35 10.93 0.78
CA ALA A 102 10.80 11.04 0.79
C ALA A 102 11.36 10.32 -0.44
N LEU A 103 12.55 10.71 -0.90
CA LEU A 103 13.24 10.11 -2.05
C LEU A 103 13.90 8.76 -1.67
N VAL A 104 13.08 7.83 -1.18
CA VAL A 104 13.50 6.50 -0.69
C VAL A 104 13.01 5.39 -1.62
N GLY A 105 11.88 5.58 -2.30
CA GLY A 105 11.27 4.60 -3.20
C GLY A 105 12.11 4.32 -4.44
N LEU A 106 11.82 3.23 -5.13
CA LEU A 106 12.57 2.84 -6.33
C LEU A 106 12.51 3.93 -7.40
N LEU A 107 11.31 4.49 -7.60
CA LEU A 107 11.02 5.61 -8.50
C LEU A 107 11.19 6.98 -7.83
N GLY A 108 11.77 7.02 -6.62
CA GLY A 108 11.96 8.23 -5.82
C GLY A 108 10.93 8.35 -4.69
N PRO A 109 9.68 8.77 -4.92
CA PRO A 109 8.71 9.02 -3.86
C PRO A 109 8.32 7.75 -3.09
N TRP A 110 8.46 7.80 -1.77
CA TRP A 110 7.94 6.80 -0.84
C TRP A 110 7.42 7.48 0.42
N ILE A 111 6.33 6.95 0.99
CA ILE A 111 5.68 7.50 2.19
C ILE A 111 5.66 6.50 3.34
N SER A 112 5.93 7.00 4.54
CA SER A 112 5.91 6.23 5.79
C SER A 112 4.49 6.03 6.33
N GLY A 113 4.35 5.03 7.22
CA GLY A 113 3.08 4.73 7.89
C GLY A 113 2.22 3.71 7.16
N GLY A 114 1.23 3.20 7.88
CA GLY A 114 0.29 2.20 7.40
C GLY A 114 0.95 0.83 7.16
N ILE A 115 0.43 0.12 6.16
CA ILE A 115 1.00 -1.11 5.62
C ILE A 115 1.18 -0.93 4.12
N GLU A 116 2.43 -1.01 3.66
CA GLU A 116 2.77 -1.04 2.25
C GLU A 116 2.86 -2.49 1.78
N PHE A 117 2.17 -2.83 0.68
CA PHE A 117 2.23 -4.14 0.05
C PHE A 117 3.21 -4.09 -1.09
N ASN A 118 4.43 -4.54 -0.83
CA ASN A 118 5.53 -4.43 -1.76
C ASN A 118 5.47 -5.56 -2.79
N TRP A 119 5.53 -5.18 -4.05
CA TRP A 119 5.65 -6.05 -5.21
C TRP A 119 6.00 -5.20 -6.45
N PRO A 120 6.50 -5.79 -7.55
CA PRO A 120 7.26 -7.03 -7.57
C PRO A 120 8.67 -6.82 -6.96
N GLN A 121 8.93 -5.67 -6.33
CA GLN A 121 10.24 -5.20 -5.86
C GLN A 121 10.13 -4.48 -4.48
N HIS A 122 11.26 -4.32 -3.77
CA HIS A 122 11.39 -3.48 -2.57
C HIS A 122 12.07 -2.15 -2.86
N HIS A 123 11.56 -0.99 -2.42
CA HIS A 123 10.13 -0.72 -2.20
C HIS A 123 9.35 -0.88 -3.52
N ARG A 124 8.01 -1.07 -3.47
CA ARG A 124 7.26 -1.21 -4.72
C ARG A 124 7.44 0.04 -5.60
N PRO A 125 7.62 -0.11 -6.92
CA PRO A 125 7.83 1.04 -7.81
C PRO A 125 6.66 2.03 -7.73
N THR A 126 5.45 1.49 -7.74
CA THR A 126 4.17 2.19 -7.82
C THR A 126 3.60 2.61 -6.46
N THR A 127 4.41 2.73 -5.40
CA THR A 127 3.87 3.04 -4.04
C THR A 127 3.16 4.39 -3.96
N PHE A 128 3.48 5.31 -4.87
CA PHE A 128 2.90 6.65 -4.94
C PHE A 128 2.09 6.84 -6.23
N MET A 129 1.63 5.74 -6.82
CA MET A 129 0.82 5.71 -8.04
C MET A 129 -0.54 5.07 -7.74
N PRO A 130 -1.60 5.43 -8.49
CA PRO A 130 -2.91 4.82 -8.31
C PRO A 130 -2.91 3.36 -8.75
N VAL A 131 -3.74 2.57 -8.07
CA VAL A 131 -4.11 1.21 -8.46
C VAL A 131 -5.63 1.10 -8.61
N ASP A 132 -6.07 0.10 -9.37
CA ASP A 132 -7.48 -0.23 -9.47
C ASP A 132 -7.96 -0.91 -8.18
N PHE A 133 -9.26 -0.82 -7.90
CA PHE A 133 -9.87 -1.56 -6.82
C PHE A 133 -11.27 -2.06 -7.16
N THR A 134 -11.68 -3.14 -6.49
CA THR A 134 -13.05 -3.67 -6.55
C THR A 134 -13.51 -4.14 -5.16
N LEU A 135 -14.83 -4.20 -4.97
CA LEU A 135 -15.46 -4.60 -3.72
C LEU A 135 -16.16 -5.94 -3.93
N GLU A 136 -15.95 -6.88 -3.01
CA GLU A 136 -16.56 -8.20 -3.04
C GLU A 136 -17.30 -8.48 -1.72
N ALA A 137 -18.61 -8.69 -1.82
CA ALA A 137 -19.44 -9.10 -0.70
C ALA A 137 -19.48 -10.63 -0.59
N HIS A 138 -19.48 -11.13 0.64
CA HIS A 138 -19.52 -12.56 0.95
C HIS A 138 -20.85 -12.93 1.62
N GLU A 139 -21.31 -14.17 1.42
CA GLU A 139 -22.59 -14.66 1.97
C GLU A 139 -22.64 -14.62 3.51
N ASP A 140 -21.49 -14.75 4.17
CA ASP A 140 -21.36 -14.69 5.63
C ASP A 140 -21.36 -13.24 6.17
N GLY A 141 -21.52 -12.24 5.31
CA GLY A 141 -21.49 -10.82 5.66
C GLY A 141 -20.08 -10.22 5.74
N ALA A 142 -19.03 -10.98 5.38
CA ALA A 142 -17.70 -10.42 5.18
C ALA A 142 -17.65 -9.52 3.94
N GLN A 143 -16.70 -8.60 3.92
CA GLN A 143 -16.42 -7.74 2.77
C GLN A 143 -14.94 -7.80 2.46
N THR A 144 -14.60 -7.87 1.17
CA THR A 144 -13.23 -7.79 0.68
C THR A 144 -13.05 -6.58 -0.21
N VAL A 145 -12.03 -5.77 0.06
CA VAL A 145 -11.54 -4.75 -0.89
C VAL A 145 -10.32 -5.35 -1.60
N TRP A 146 -10.44 -5.55 -2.90
CA TRP A 146 -9.32 -5.93 -3.74
C TRP A 146 -8.69 -4.67 -4.32
N VAL A 147 -7.37 -4.55 -4.24
CA VAL A 147 -6.57 -3.56 -4.97
C VAL A 147 -5.64 -4.30 -5.92
N GLY A 148 -5.35 -3.76 -7.10
CA GLY A 148 -4.50 -4.45 -8.07
C GLY A 148 -4.00 -3.57 -9.19
N GLU A 149 -2.93 -4.03 -9.84
CA GLU A 149 -2.36 -3.37 -11.00
C GLU A 149 -1.67 -4.38 -11.93
N THR A 150 -1.45 -3.97 -13.18
CA THR A 150 -0.55 -4.64 -14.10
C THR A 150 0.78 -3.90 -14.10
N GLU A 151 1.84 -4.58 -13.70
CA GLU A 151 3.18 -4.03 -13.56
C GLU A 151 3.99 -4.23 -14.85
N PRO A 152 4.38 -3.14 -15.55
CA PRO A 152 5.04 -3.19 -16.83
C PRO A 152 6.51 -3.59 -16.76
N MET A 153 7.20 -3.46 -15.62
CA MET A 153 8.62 -3.87 -15.51
C MET A 153 8.81 -5.35 -15.84
N HIS A 154 7.90 -6.21 -15.37
CA HIS A 154 7.97 -7.66 -15.58
C HIS A 154 6.77 -8.25 -16.35
N GLY A 155 5.79 -7.42 -16.72
CA GLY A 155 4.54 -7.87 -17.35
C GLY A 155 3.75 -8.82 -16.45
N LEU A 156 3.71 -8.54 -15.15
CA LEU A 156 3.01 -9.33 -14.14
C LEU A 156 1.77 -8.58 -13.66
N GLN A 157 0.84 -9.31 -13.04
CA GLN A 157 -0.34 -8.72 -12.41
C GLN A 157 -0.44 -9.16 -10.97
N VAL A 158 -0.83 -8.24 -10.08
CA VAL A 158 -1.17 -8.56 -8.70
C VAL A 158 -2.57 -8.08 -8.38
N MET A 159 -3.24 -8.83 -7.51
CA MET A 159 -4.33 -8.35 -6.69
C MET A 159 -4.01 -8.64 -5.23
N THR A 160 -4.25 -7.67 -4.34
CA THR A 160 -4.18 -7.84 -2.89
C THR A 160 -5.57 -7.57 -2.32
N GLY A 161 -6.12 -8.56 -1.61
CA GLY A 161 -7.44 -8.53 -1.00
C GLY A 161 -7.35 -8.27 0.49
N PHE A 162 -8.17 -7.35 0.97
CA PHE A 162 -8.32 -6.98 2.38
C PHE A 162 -9.71 -7.38 2.85
N THR A 163 -9.80 -8.37 3.72
CA THR A 163 -11.08 -8.90 4.19
C THR A 163 -11.27 -8.62 5.67
N LEU A 164 -12.42 -8.05 6.02
CA LEU A 164 -12.94 -8.10 7.39
C LEU A 164 -14.13 -9.07 7.43
N ARG A 165 -14.22 -9.82 8.53
CA ARG A 165 -15.38 -10.67 8.86
C ARG A 165 -16.20 -10.06 9.99
N PRO A 166 -17.53 -10.28 10.06
CA PRO A 166 -18.37 -9.69 11.10
C PRO A 166 -17.93 -9.98 12.53
N ASP A 167 -17.41 -11.19 12.78
CA ASP A 167 -17.16 -11.77 14.10
C ASP A 167 -15.69 -11.78 14.52
N ARG A 168 -14.81 -11.11 13.76
CA ARG A 168 -13.36 -11.15 14.01
C ARG A 168 -12.75 -9.76 14.15
N ALA A 169 -11.87 -9.62 15.13
CA ALA A 169 -10.94 -8.50 15.24
C ALA A 169 -9.63 -8.80 14.49
N ALA A 170 -9.72 -9.10 13.18
CA ALA A 170 -8.57 -9.37 12.34
C ALA A 170 -8.76 -8.82 10.92
N LEU A 171 -7.68 -8.30 10.33
CA LEU A 171 -7.59 -7.99 8.92
C LEU A 171 -6.98 -9.20 8.20
N GLU A 172 -7.77 -9.89 7.40
CA GLU A 172 -7.30 -10.98 6.54
C GLU A 172 -6.71 -10.37 5.26
N ILE A 173 -5.55 -10.88 4.83
CA ILE A 173 -4.83 -10.39 3.66
C ILE A 173 -4.59 -11.56 2.72
N ALA A 174 -5.06 -11.45 1.48
CA ALA A 174 -4.81 -12.41 0.42
C ALA A 174 -4.07 -11.75 -0.74
N SER A 175 -3.27 -12.50 -1.49
CA SER A 175 -2.71 -12.00 -2.75
C SER A 175 -2.85 -13.03 -3.85
N ARG A 176 -3.12 -12.53 -5.06
CA ARG A 176 -3.18 -13.31 -6.30
C ARG A 176 -2.18 -12.69 -7.26
N VAL A 177 -1.20 -13.48 -7.70
CA VAL A 177 -0.23 -13.07 -8.73
C VAL A 177 -0.53 -13.85 -9.99
N TYR A 178 -0.63 -13.16 -11.11
CA TYR A 178 -0.82 -13.76 -12.42
C TYR A 178 0.36 -13.44 -13.34
N ASN A 179 0.92 -14.49 -13.94
CA ASN A 179 1.97 -14.38 -14.95
C ASN A 179 1.39 -14.79 -16.31
N GLY A 180 1.06 -13.80 -17.14
CA GLY A 180 0.58 -14.02 -18.51
C GLY A 180 1.71 -14.25 -19.53
N ASN A 181 2.98 -14.22 -19.12
CA ASN A 181 4.11 -14.40 -20.02
C ASN A 181 4.32 -15.89 -20.37
N ALA A 182 4.93 -16.14 -21.53
CA ALA A 182 5.33 -17.49 -21.95
C ALA A 182 6.44 -18.11 -21.08
N THR A 183 7.12 -17.31 -20.27
CA THR A 183 8.24 -17.74 -19.40
C THR A 183 7.99 -17.37 -17.95
N PRO A 184 8.58 -18.11 -17.00
CA PRO A 184 8.62 -17.68 -15.60
C PRO A 184 9.22 -16.28 -15.44
N ARG A 185 8.71 -15.53 -14.46
CA ARG A 185 9.21 -14.21 -14.06
C ARG A 185 9.45 -14.19 -12.56
N HIS A 186 10.46 -13.46 -12.13
CA HIS A 186 10.74 -13.25 -10.72
C HIS A 186 9.89 -12.10 -10.18
N PHE A 187 9.45 -12.24 -8.93
CA PHE A 187 8.83 -11.17 -8.19
C PHE A 187 9.14 -11.35 -6.70
N LEU A 188 9.02 -10.25 -5.99
CA LEU A 188 9.00 -10.21 -4.55
C LEU A 188 7.59 -9.84 -4.07
N TRP A 189 7.21 -10.36 -2.91
CA TRP A 189 5.97 -9.96 -2.24
C TRP A 189 6.15 -9.94 -0.72
N TRP A 190 5.85 -8.83 -0.07
CA TRP A 190 5.65 -8.80 1.39
C TRP A 190 4.78 -7.63 1.82
N ALA A 191 4.15 -7.78 2.99
CA ALA A 191 3.56 -6.68 3.72
C ALA A 191 4.61 -5.99 4.59
N ASN A 192 4.69 -4.68 4.52
CA ASN A 192 5.58 -3.83 5.30
C ASN A 192 4.77 -2.95 6.26
N PRO A 193 4.34 -3.49 7.42
CA PRO A 193 3.59 -2.73 8.42
C PRO A 193 4.51 -1.81 9.22
N ALA A 194 4.22 -0.52 9.19
CA ALA A 194 4.85 0.45 10.08
C ALA A 194 4.13 0.47 11.43
N VAL A 195 4.87 0.46 12.53
CA VAL A 195 4.34 0.64 13.89
C VAL A 195 5.01 1.84 14.55
N LYS A 196 4.26 2.56 15.37
CA LYS A 196 4.81 3.71 16.10
C LYS A 196 5.91 3.23 17.04
N GLY A 197 7.13 3.73 16.86
CA GLY A 197 8.28 3.48 17.73
C GLY A 197 8.16 4.15 19.11
N GLY A 198 8.91 3.69 20.11
CA GLY A 198 8.89 4.26 21.45
C GLY A 198 9.38 3.34 22.56
N LYS A 199 9.59 3.91 23.76
CA LYS A 199 9.96 3.14 24.97
C LYS A 199 8.85 2.12 25.28
N GLY A 200 9.23 0.89 25.59
CA GLY A 200 8.31 -0.18 26.00
C GLY A 200 7.79 -1.07 24.85
N ILE A 201 8.14 -0.78 23.60
CA ILE A 201 7.86 -1.69 22.48
C ILE A 201 8.69 -2.95 22.61
N ARG A 202 8.04 -4.10 22.41
CA ARG A 202 8.69 -5.41 22.37
C ARG A 202 8.44 -6.02 21.00
N ALA A 203 9.51 -6.41 20.33
CA ALA A 203 9.45 -7.21 19.12
C ALA A 203 9.70 -8.67 19.49
N SER A 204 8.79 -9.56 19.13
CA SER A 204 8.98 -11.01 19.24
C SER A 204 8.86 -11.61 17.85
N SER A 205 9.88 -12.35 17.41
CA SER A 205 9.80 -13.15 16.21
C SER A 205 9.70 -14.63 16.58
N ARG A 206 8.87 -15.37 15.84
CA ARG A 206 8.93 -16.83 15.76
C ARG A 206 9.25 -17.18 14.33
N ARG A 207 10.31 -17.96 14.11
CA ARG A 207 10.47 -18.67 12.85
C ARG A 207 9.49 -19.85 12.87
N MET A 208 8.65 -19.94 11.85
CA MET A 208 7.89 -21.16 11.58
C MET A 208 8.81 -22.21 10.98
#